data_AF-Q83UH2-F1
#
_entry.id   AF-Q83UH2-F1
#
_cell.length_a   1.000
_cell.length_b   1.000
_cell.length_c   1.000
_cell.angle_alpha   90.00
_cell.angle_beta   90.00
_cell.angle_gamma   90.00
#
_symmetry.space_group_name_H-M   'P 1'
#
loop_
_entity.id
_entity.type
_entity.pdbx_description
1 polymer ?
#
loop_
_entity_poly.entity_id
_entity_poly.type
_entity_poly.pdbx_seq_one_letter_code
_entity_poly.pdbx_strand_id
1 'polypeptide(L)'
;ETRALERLGSTSSIKLDVCVIASAQRSLDDAVEEGAFRRDLYFRLNVLTLKLPPLRARQERIVPLFMRFANAVAEELGLDFQVSRLCPLQQEQLL
;
A
#
# COMPACT_ATOMS: atom_id res chain seq x y z
N GLU A 1 -3.95 2.51 -28.28
CA GLU A 1 -2.98 1.57 -27.66
C GLU A 1 -3.66 0.24 -27.36
N THR A 2 -3.02 -0.84 -27.75
CA THR A 2 -3.59 -2.19 -27.74
C THR A 2 -3.67 -2.68 -26.29
N ARG A 3 -4.88 -2.82 -25.74
CA ARG A 3 -5.14 -3.47 -24.44
C ARG A 3 -4.92 -4.99 -24.58
N ALA A 4 -3.69 -5.40 -24.88
CA ALA A 4 -3.36 -6.79 -25.12
C ALA A 4 -1.93 -7.11 -24.69
N LEU A 5 -1.70 -8.36 -24.27
CA LEU A 5 -0.38 -8.90 -23.98
C LEU A 5 -0.09 -10.13 -24.84
N GLU A 6 1.19 -10.46 -24.98
CA GLU A 6 1.65 -11.69 -25.59
C GLU A 6 2.49 -12.46 -24.57
N ARG A 7 2.35 -13.78 -24.54
CA ARG A 7 3.24 -14.63 -23.73
C ARG A 7 4.60 -14.70 -24.40
N LEU A 8 5.67 -14.80 -23.60
CA LEU A 8 7.02 -14.99 -24.14
C LEU A 8 7.06 -16.26 -25.02
N GLY A 9 7.47 -16.10 -26.28
CA GLY A 9 7.52 -17.19 -27.27
C GLY A 9 6.20 -17.53 -27.97
N SER A 10 5.11 -16.79 -27.72
CA SER A 10 3.84 -16.94 -28.43
C SER A 10 3.61 -15.77 -29.38
N THR A 11 2.96 -16.02 -30.52
CA THR A 11 2.48 -14.99 -31.45
C THR A 11 1.01 -14.65 -31.24
N SER A 12 0.37 -15.25 -30.22
CA SER A 12 -1.03 -15.02 -29.90
C SER A 12 -1.19 -13.83 -28.96
N SER A 13 -2.01 -12.86 -29.37
CA SER A 13 -2.34 -11.68 -28.58
C SER A 13 -3.57 -11.93 -27.72
N ILE A 14 -3.46 -11.64 -26.41
CA ILE A 14 -4.53 -11.83 -25.43
C ILE A 14 -5.09 -10.44 -25.08
N LYS A 15 -6.35 -10.18 -25.42
CA LYS A 15 -7.04 -8.94 -25.01
C LYS A 15 -7.22 -8.89 -23.49
N LEU A 16 -7.04 -7.70 -22.92
CA LEU A 16 -7.12 -7.45 -21.49
C LEU A 16 -8.14 -6.35 -21.20
N ASP A 17 -8.92 -6.57 -20.16
CA ASP A 17 -9.71 -5.53 -19.51
C ASP A 17 -9.36 -5.58 -18.02
N VAL A 18 -8.40 -4.76 -17.61
CA VAL A 18 -7.79 -4.79 -16.28
C VAL A 18 -7.62 -3.40 -15.71
N CYS A 19 -7.76 -3.29 -14.39
CA CYS A 19 -7.38 -2.10 -13.64
C CYS A 19 -5.96 -2.30 -13.09
N VAL A 20 -5.06 -1.36 -13.38
CA VAL A 20 -3.67 -1.41 -12.91
C VAL A 20 -3.53 -0.51 -11.69
N ILE A 21 -3.13 -1.09 -10.55
CA ILE A 21 -2.77 -0.36 -9.34
C ILE A 21 -1.30 -0.62 -9.07
N ALA A 22 -0.51 0.43 -8.96
CA ALA A 22 0.92 0.36 -8.67
C ALA A 22 1.24 1.06 -7.35
N SER A 23 2.27 0.58 -6.67
CA SER A 23 2.83 1.20 -5.46
C SER A 23 4.34 1.26 -5.59
N ALA A 24 4.93 2.38 -5.18
CA ALA A 24 6.36 2.60 -5.20
C ALA A 24 6.80 3.21 -3.87
N GLN A 25 7.87 2.65 -3.28
CA GLN A 25 8.45 3.18 -2.05
C GLN A 25 9.32 4.42 -2.31
N ARG A 26 10.02 4.44 -3.45
CA ARG A 26 10.81 5.59 -3.91
C ARG A 26 9.96 6.46 -4.82
N SER A 27 10.30 7.74 -4.91
CA SER A 27 9.68 8.67 -5.86
C SER A 27 9.91 8.15 -7.28
N LEU A 28 8.83 7.89 -8.02
CA LEU A 28 8.93 7.53 -9.44
C LEU A 28 9.34 8.73 -10.29
N ASP A 29 9.11 9.95 -9.80
CA ASP A 29 9.51 11.18 -10.47
C ASP A 29 11.04 11.26 -10.54
N ASP A 30 11.70 11.15 -9.37
CA ASP A 30 13.16 11.12 -9.23
C ASP A 30 13.77 9.96 -10.05
N ALA A 31 13.14 8.78 -10.03
CA ALA A 31 13.61 7.63 -10.80
C ALA A 31 13.53 7.84 -12.33
N VAL A 32 12.59 8.67 -12.80
CA VAL A 32 12.52 9.08 -14.22
C VAL A 32 13.64 10.07 -14.54
N GLU A 33 13.93 11.02 -13.65
CA GLU A 33 15.04 11.98 -13.82
C GLU A 33 16.40 11.28 -13.86
N GLU A 34 16.58 10.26 -13.02
CA GLU A 34 17.79 9.42 -12.98
C GLU A 34 17.91 8.45 -14.17
N GLY A 35 16.90 8.36 -15.04
CA GLY A 35 16.86 7.44 -16.18
C GLY A 35 16.66 5.97 -15.79
N ALA A 36 16.39 5.67 -14.51
CA ALA A 36 16.12 4.33 -14.02
C ALA A 36 14.68 3.86 -14.31
N PHE A 37 13.76 4.81 -14.59
CA PHE A 37 12.36 4.52 -14.89
C PHE A 37 11.88 5.12 -16.20
N ARG A 38 11.03 4.37 -16.89
CA ARG A 38 10.47 4.74 -18.19
C ARG A 38 9.46 5.88 -18.05
N ARG A 39 9.78 7.02 -18.66
CA ARG A 39 8.96 8.24 -18.64
C ARG A 39 7.55 8.02 -19.21
N ASP A 40 7.43 7.25 -20.28
CA ASP A 40 6.14 6.94 -20.92
C ASP A 40 5.23 6.09 -20.04
N LEU A 41 5.79 5.13 -19.30
CA LEU A 41 5.05 4.34 -18.33
C LEU A 41 4.66 5.18 -17.10
N TYR A 42 5.55 6.05 -16.62
CA TYR A 42 5.27 6.95 -15.50
C TYR A 42 4.03 7.80 -15.76
N PHE A 43 3.93 8.45 -16.93
CA PHE A 43 2.78 9.28 -17.26
C PHE A 43 1.46 8.52 -17.35
N ARG A 44 1.48 7.21 -17.67
CA ARG A 44 0.27 6.37 -17.68
C ARG A 44 -0.17 5.92 -16.29
N LEU A 45 0.80 5.68 -15.40
CA LEU A 45 0.51 5.29 -14.02
C LEU A 45 0.11 6.49 -13.16
N ASN A 46 0.73 7.65 -13.40
CA ASN A 46 0.58 8.87 -12.60
C ASN A 46 -0.70 9.67 -12.93
N VAL A 47 -1.79 8.99 -13.32
CA VAL A 47 -3.10 9.64 -13.54
C VAL A 47 -3.76 9.99 -12.21
N LEU A 48 -3.65 9.10 -11.22
CA LEU A 48 -4.11 9.32 -9.85
C LEU A 48 -3.08 8.75 -8.88
N THR A 49 -2.42 9.61 -8.12
CA THR A 49 -1.40 9.21 -7.14
C THR A 49 -1.88 9.50 -5.73
N LEU A 50 -2.00 8.43 -4.94
CA LEU A 50 -2.36 8.51 -3.53
C LEU A 50 -1.07 8.52 -2.69
N LYS A 51 -0.70 9.69 -2.16
CA LYS A 51 0.42 9.81 -1.23
C LYS A 51 -0.02 9.32 0.15
N LEU A 52 0.50 8.18 0.57
CA LEU A 52 0.27 7.64 1.91
C LEU A 52 1.33 8.22 2.87
N PRO A 53 0.95 9.10 3.82
CA PRO A 53 1.91 9.58 4.80
C PRO A 53 2.32 8.45 5.74
N PRO A 54 3.53 8.51 6.32
CA PRO A 54 3.98 7.52 7.27
C PRO A 54 3.13 7.56 8.55
N LEU A 55 3.05 6.44 9.25
CA LEU A 55 2.23 6.33 10.47
C LEU A 55 2.64 7.36 11.55
N ARG A 56 3.93 7.71 11.64
CA ARG A 56 4.42 8.76 12.54
C ARG A 56 3.81 10.15 12.28
N ALA A 57 3.31 10.42 11.07
CA ALA A 57 2.63 11.66 10.73
C ALA A 57 1.11 11.58 10.96
N ARG A 58 0.61 10.41 11.40
CA ARG A 58 -0.79 10.13 11.75
C ARG A 58 -0.86 9.35 13.06
N GLN A 59 -0.32 9.94 14.13
CA GLN A 59 -0.23 9.32 15.45
C GLN A 59 -1.60 8.90 15.99
N GLU A 60 -2.65 9.64 15.64
CA GLU A 60 -4.04 9.33 15.98
C GLU A 60 -4.51 7.97 15.43
N ARG A 61 -3.83 7.43 14.41
CA ARG A 61 -4.13 6.10 13.86
C ARG A 61 -3.41 4.96 14.56
N ILE A 62 -2.38 5.24 15.37
CA ILE A 62 -1.58 4.20 16.03
C ILE A 62 -2.45 3.37 16.97
N VAL A 63 -3.17 4.04 17.88
CA VAL A 63 -4.02 3.36 18.87
C VAL A 63 -5.11 2.51 18.20
N PRO A 64 -5.96 3.04 17.29
CA PRO A 64 -6.96 2.22 16.61
C PRO A 64 -6.39 1.02 15.84
N LEU A 65 -5.23 1.19 15.18
CA LEU A 65 -4.58 0.10 14.46
C LEU A 65 -4.06 -0.98 15.40
N PHE A 66 -3.42 -0.58 16.50
CA PHE A 66 -2.94 -1.52 17.52
C PHE A 66 -4.09 -2.38 18.07
N MET A 67 -5.19 -1.74 18.47
CA MET A 67 -6.37 -2.43 19.01
C MET A 67 -6.92 -3.45 17.99
N ARG A 68 -7.04 -3.05 16.72
CA ARG A 68 -7.50 -3.93 15.65
C ARG A 68 -6.59 -5.14 15.46
N PHE A 69 -5.27 -4.93 15.40
CA PHE A 69 -4.32 -6.02 15.17
C PHE A 69 -4.22 -6.95 16.37
N ALA A 70 -4.22 -6.42 17.59
CA ALA A 70 -4.16 -7.24 18.79
C ALA A 70 -5.40 -8.13 18.95
N ASN A 71 -6.59 -7.58 18.66
CA ASN A 71 -7.83 -8.36 18.65
C ASN A 71 -7.83 -9.45 17.56
N ALA A 72 -7.35 -9.13 16.35
CA ALA A 72 -7.27 -10.12 15.27
C ALA A 72 -6.35 -11.30 15.63
N VAL A 73 -5.20 -11.03 16.28
CA VAL A 73 -4.27 -12.08 16.73
C VAL A 73 -4.85 -12.89 17.90
N ALA A 74 -5.54 -12.24 18.85
CA ALA A 74 -6.20 -12.95 19.95
C ALA A 74 -7.24 -13.94 19.42
N GLU A 75 -8.03 -13.55 18.43
CA GLU A 75 -9.01 -14.40 17.75
C GLU A 75 -8.33 -15.59 17.03
N GLU A 76 -7.25 -15.34 16.29
CA GLU A 76 -6.48 -16.40 15.61
C GLU A 76 -5.90 -17.42 16.59
N LEU A 77 -5.51 -16.99 17.79
CA LEU A 77 -4.97 -17.85 18.84
C LEU A 77 -6.03 -18.47 19.76
N GLY A 78 -7.32 -18.16 19.56
CA GLY A 78 -8.41 -18.63 20.41
C GLY A 78 -8.36 -18.10 21.84
N LEU A 79 -7.73 -16.93 22.06
CA LEU A 79 -7.70 -16.26 23.35
C LEU A 79 -9.02 -15.50 23.53
N ASP A 80 -9.76 -15.82 24.58
CA ASP A 80 -10.99 -15.11 24.97
C ASP A 80 -10.65 -13.80 25.69
N PHE A 81 -9.97 -12.91 24.97
CA PHE A 81 -9.53 -11.61 25.46
C PHE A 81 -9.69 -10.57 24.37
N GLN A 82 -10.42 -9.49 24.69
CA GLN A 82 -10.50 -8.31 23.83
C GLN A 82 -9.67 -7.18 24.43
N VAL A 83 -8.73 -6.68 23.62
CA VAL A 83 -8.06 -5.42 23.92
C VAL A 83 -9.10 -4.32 23.82
N SER A 84 -9.53 -3.81 24.97
CA SER A 84 -10.56 -2.77 25.12
C SER A 84 -9.98 -1.40 25.43
N ARG A 85 -8.76 -1.33 25.97
CA ARG A 85 -8.03 -0.11 26.28
C ARG A 85 -6.53 -0.33 26.30
N LEU A 86 -5.76 0.69 25.91
CA LEU A 86 -4.36 0.80 26.31
C LEU A 86 -4.27 1.30 27.74
N CYS A 87 -3.16 1.00 28.41
CA CYS A 87 -2.86 1.62 29.70
C CYS A 87 -2.77 3.15 29.49
N PRO A 88 -3.39 4.00 30.33
CA PRO A 88 -3.39 5.45 30.14
C PRO A 88 -1.98 6.04 29.98
N LEU A 89 -1.00 5.51 30.73
CA LEU A 89 0.41 5.91 30.64
C LEU A 89 1.05 5.62 29.27
N GLN A 90 0.59 4.57 28.58
CA GLN A 90 1.08 4.22 27.24
C GLN A 90 0.37 5.03 26.15
N GLN A 91 -0.86 5.47 26.41
CA GLN A 91 -1.62 6.31 25.49
C GLN A 91 -1.03 7.73 25.42
N GLU A 92 -0.58 8.28 26.54
CA GLU A 92 0.12 9.58 26.60
C GLU A 92 1.47 9.59 25.89
N GLN A 93 2.16 8.44 25.77
CA GLN A 93 3.44 8.35 25.07
C GLN A 93 3.30 8.27 23.54
N LEU A 94 2.10 8.00 23.04
CA LEU A 94 1.81 7.80 21.62
C LEU A 94 1.05 8.99 20.99
N LEU A 95 0.61 9.94 21.81
CA LEU A 95 0.00 11.22 21.45
C LEU A 95 1.01 12.36 21.63
#